data_AF-A0A2X1YK85-F1
#
_entry.id   AF-A0A2X1YK85-F1
#
_cell.length_a   1.000
_cell.length_b   1.000
_cell.length_c   1.000
_cell.angle_alpha   90.00
_cell.angle_beta   90.00
_cell.angle_gamma   90.00
#
_symmetry.space_group_name_H-M   'P 1'
#
loop_
_entity.id
_entity.type
_entity.pdbx_description
1 polymer ?
#
loop_
_entity_poly.entity_id
_entity_poly.type
_entity_poly.pdbx_seq_one_letter_code
_entity_poly.pdbx_strand_id
1 'polypeptide(L)'
;MKFLSTRNSNLKISGREAIVKGISEDGGLFVPESFPAFDIMENLDLSYTDLAHKILSLYLTDFDKDDLLGLIEKSYASFEDEIAKVSYQKDFYLELYHGRTSAFKDFALCLLPNLLAYAKKSLVSRTKPLF
;
A
#
# COMPACT_ATOMS: atom_id res chain seq x y z
N MET A 1 7.33 8.04 -8.14
CA MET A 1 8.71 7.65 -7.84
C MET A 1 8.99 6.24 -8.33
N LYS A 2 10.27 5.90 -8.38
CA LYS A 2 10.77 4.55 -8.65
C LYS A 2 11.15 3.83 -7.35
N PHE A 3 11.22 2.51 -7.45
CA PHE A 3 11.69 1.60 -6.43
C PHE A 3 13.02 0.98 -6.88
N LEU A 4 13.97 0.91 -5.95
CA LEU A 4 15.34 0.44 -6.14
C LEU A 4 15.53 -0.90 -5.44
N SER A 5 16.42 -1.75 -5.97
CA SER A 5 16.90 -2.89 -5.18
C SER A 5 17.86 -2.41 -4.09
N THR A 6 17.66 -2.90 -2.87
CA THR A 6 18.60 -2.76 -1.74
C THR A 6 20.01 -3.28 -2.03
N ARG A 7 20.19 -4.10 -3.07
CA ARG A 7 21.49 -4.64 -3.52
C ARG A 7 22.01 -4.00 -4.80
N ASN A 8 21.16 -3.24 -5.51
CA ASN A 8 21.51 -2.58 -6.75
C ASN A 8 20.63 -1.34 -6.99
N SER A 9 21.16 -0.16 -6.66
CA SER A 9 20.48 1.12 -6.85
C SER A 9 20.31 1.54 -8.33
N ASN A 10 20.97 0.86 -9.26
CA ASN A 10 20.77 1.07 -10.70
C ASN A 10 19.53 0.34 -11.22
N LEU A 11 19.06 -0.70 -10.53
CA LEU A 11 17.83 -1.41 -10.87
C LEU A 11 16.64 -0.59 -10.35
N LYS A 12 15.98 0.14 -11.26
CA LYS A 12 14.84 1.02 -10.95
C LYS A 12 13.57 0.53 -11.65
N ILE A 13 12.52 0.31 -10.88
CA ILE A 13 11.20 -0.10 -11.41
C ILE A 13 10.08 0.76 -10.83
N SER A 14 8.89 0.72 -11.43
CA SER A 14 7.68 1.37 -10.91
C SER A 14 7.11 0.66 -9.69
N GLY A 15 6.20 1.32 -8.96
CA GLY A 15 5.52 0.71 -7.80
C GLY A 15 4.69 -0.52 -8.20
N ARG A 16 3.98 -0.46 -9.34
CA ARG A 16 3.26 -1.62 -9.87
C ARG A 16 4.18 -2.79 -10.20
N GLU A 17 5.32 -2.54 -10.84
CA GLU A 17 6.30 -3.59 -11.14
C GLU A 17 6.87 -4.21 -9.85
N ALA A 18 7.17 -3.39 -8.84
CA ALA A 18 7.67 -3.87 -7.55
C ALA A 18 6.65 -4.78 -6.85
N ILE A 19 5.37 -4.39 -6.84
CA ILE A 19 4.28 -5.20 -6.28
C ILE A 19 4.15 -6.54 -7.01
N VAL A 20 4.26 -6.55 -8.35
CA VAL A 20 4.13 -7.78 -9.14
C VAL A 20 5.35 -8.70 -9.00
N LYS A 21 6.57 -8.14 -8.96
CA LYS A 21 7.79 -8.92 -8.80
C LYS A 21 7.96 -9.47 -7.38
N GLY A 22 7.55 -8.71 -6.36
CA GLY A 22 7.70 -9.06 -4.94
C GLY A 22 9.14 -8.95 -4.45
N ILE A 23 10.05 -9.74 -5.02
CA ILE A 23 11.50 -9.71 -4.73
C ILE A 23 12.30 -9.32 -5.97
N SER A 24 13.43 -8.65 -5.77
CA SER A 24 14.34 -8.32 -6.87
C SER A 24 15.10 -9.55 -7.35
N GLU A 25 15.50 -9.57 -8.62
CA GLU A 25 16.19 -10.69 -9.28
C GLU A 25 17.58 -10.95 -8.68
N ASP A 26 18.19 -9.93 -8.06
CA ASP A 26 19.44 -10.02 -7.30
C ASP A 26 19.25 -10.51 -5.85
N GLY A 27 18.03 -10.92 -5.48
CA GLY A 27 17.64 -11.34 -4.13
C GLY A 27 17.52 -10.20 -3.13
N GLY A 28 17.56 -8.94 -3.59
CA GLY A 28 17.30 -7.76 -2.77
C GLY A 28 15.81 -7.47 -2.60
N LEU A 29 15.50 -6.57 -1.68
CA LEU A 29 14.17 -5.99 -1.50
C LEU A 29 14.03 -4.69 -2.30
N PHE A 30 12.82 -4.40 -2.78
CA PHE A 30 12.48 -3.13 -3.38
C PHE A 30 12.17 -2.08 -2.32
N VAL A 31 12.82 -0.92 -2.39
CA VAL A 31 12.62 0.24 -1.52
C VAL A 31 12.43 1.49 -2.36
N PRO A 32 11.66 2.51 -1.92
CA PRO A 32 11.47 3.72 -2.71
C PRO A 32 12.80 4.48 -2.87
N GLU A 33 12.96 5.19 -3.99
CA GLU A 33 14.19 5.98 -4.25
C GLU A 33 14.38 7.17 -3.29
N SER A 34 13.32 7.57 -2.60
CA SER A 34 13.32 8.55 -1.52
C SER A 34 12.14 8.31 -0.57
N PHE A 35 12.20 8.87 0.63
CA PHE A 35 11.08 8.87 1.57
C PHE A 35 10.39 10.24 1.52
N PRO A 36 9.16 10.33 1.01
CA PRO A 36 8.41 11.58 0.96
C PRO A 36 8.14 12.12 2.36
N ALA A 37 8.22 13.45 2.53
CA ALA A 37 7.75 14.11 3.74
C ALA A 37 6.21 14.02 3.82
N PHE A 38 5.70 13.81 5.02
CA PHE A 38 4.26 13.79 5.30
C PHE A 38 4.00 14.51 6.62
N ASP A 39 3.17 15.54 6.60
CA ASP A 39 2.77 16.26 7.81
C ASP A 39 1.60 15.55 8.46
N ILE A 40 1.83 14.93 9.62
CA ILE A 40 0.76 14.23 10.34
C ILE A 40 -0.23 15.20 10.99
N MET A 41 0.21 16.40 11.41
CA MET A 41 -0.59 17.34 12.18
C MET A 41 -1.75 17.91 11.35
N GLU A 42 -1.52 18.12 10.05
CA GLU A 42 -2.54 18.59 9.10
C GLU A 42 -3.54 17.48 8.68
N ASN A 43 -3.32 16.24 9.11
CA ASN A 43 -4.04 15.06 8.60
C ASN A 43 -4.64 14.19 9.72
N LEU A 44 -4.73 14.71 10.96
CA LEU A 44 -5.23 13.98 12.12
C LEU A 44 -6.72 13.62 12.03
N ASP A 45 -7.53 14.45 11.35
CA ASP A 45 -8.98 14.28 11.29
C ASP A 45 -9.45 13.33 10.17
N LEU A 46 -8.51 12.72 9.44
CA LEU A 46 -8.84 11.83 8.33
C LEU A 46 -9.32 10.46 8.83
N SER A 47 -10.25 9.87 8.07
CA SER A 47 -10.54 8.45 8.22
C SER A 47 -9.29 7.61 7.94
N TYR A 48 -9.25 6.38 8.45
CA TYR A 48 -8.13 5.47 8.20
C TYR A 48 -7.88 5.26 6.70
N THR A 49 -8.95 5.12 5.91
CA THR A 49 -8.86 4.92 4.45
C THR A 49 -8.33 6.15 3.74
N ASP A 50 -8.76 7.36 4.13
CA ASP A 50 -8.25 8.62 3.55
C ASP A 50 -6.78 8.85 3.91
N LEU A 51 -6.40 8.58 5.16
CA LEU A 51 -5.01 8.68 5.60
C LEU A 51 -4.12 7.68 4.85
N ALA A 52 -4.57 6.42 4.73
CA ALA A 52 -3.88 5.40 3.95
C ALA A 52 -3.75 5.81 2.47
N HIS A 53 -4.81 6.37 1.88
CA HIS A 53 -4.79 6.85 0.50
C HIS A 53 -3.79 7.99 0.32
N LYS A 54 -3.76 8.99 1.20
CA LYS A 54 -2.78 10.08 1.14
C LYS A 54 -1.34 9.57 1.25
N ILE A 55 -1.05 8.70 2.22
CA ILE A 55 0.29 8.15 2.44
C ILE A 55 0.71 7.30 1.24
N LEU A 56 -0.10 6.33 0.82
CA LEU A 56 0.23 5.41 -0.26
C LEU A 56 0.38 6.11 -1.61
N SER A 57 -0.39 7.18 -1.87
CA SER A 57 -0.26 7.99 -3.09
C SER A 57 1.11 8.64 -3.27
N LEU A 58 1.84 8.90 -2.19
CA LEU A 58 3.20 9.45 -2.25
C LEU A 58 4.21 8.41 -2.80
N TYR A 59 3.97 7.13 -2.53
CA TYR A 59 4.86 6.03 -2.94
C TYR A 59 4.41 5.42 -4.27
N LEU A 60 3.12 5.16 -4.42
CA LEU A 60 2.49 4.49 -5.56
C LEU A 60 2.07 5.48 -6.65
N THR A 61 2.96 6.39 -7.04
CA THR A 61 2.63 7.50 -7.97
C THR A 61 2.26 7.04 -9.39
N ASP A 62 2.41 5.76 -9.70
CA ASP A 62 2.06 5.15 -10.97
C ASP A 62 0.71 4.41 -10.95
N PHE A 63 -0.04 4.53 -9.85
CA PHE A 63 -1.46 4.20 -9.73
C PHE A 63 -2.31 5.45 -9.97
N ASP A 64 -3.49 5.26 -10.55
CA ASP A 64 -4.52 6.30 -10.52
C ASP A 64 -5.04 6.50 -9.09
N LYS A 65 -5.31 7.74 -8.69
CA LYS A 65 -5.68 8.09 -7.31
C LYS A 65 -7.06 7.55 -6.95
N ASP A 66 -8.03 7.67 -7.84
CA ASP A 66 -9.40 7.24 -7.58
C ASP A 66 -9.47 5.71 -7.55
N ASP A 67 -8.74 5.05 -8.47
CA ASP A 67 -8.56 3.60 -8.41
C ASP A 67 -7.90 3.16 -7.09
N LEU A 68 -6.84 3.83 -6.65
CA LEU A 68 -6.13 3.48 -5.42
C LEU A 68 -7.03 3.63 -4.18
N LEU A 69 -7.80 4.71 -4.08
CA LEU A 69 -8.78 4.90 -3.01
C LEU A 69 -9.83 3.78 -3.01
N GLY A 70 -10.40 3.45 -4.17
CA GLY A 70 -11.38 2.37 -4.28
C GLY A 70 -10.81 1.00 -3.89
N LEU A 71 -9.53 0.72 -4.18
CA LEU A 71 -8.85 -0.50 -3.72
C LEU A 71 -8.68 -0.52 -2.19
N ILE A 72 -8.34 0.62 -1.59
CA ILE A 72 -8.17 0.78 -0.14
C ILE A 72 -9.49 0.56 0.58
N GLU A 73 -10.55 1.27 0.19
CA GLU A 73 -11.89 1.15 0.78
C GLU A 73 -12.40 -0.30 0.69
N LYS A 74 -12.28 -0.92 -0.50
CA LYS A 74 -12.67 -2.31 -0.70
C LYS A 74 -11.90 -3.28 0.20
N SER A 75 -10.61 -3.03 0.44
CA SER A 75 -9.77 -3.91 1.24
C SER A 75 -10.14 -3.87 2.72
N TYR A 76 -10.40 -2.67 3.23
CA TYR A 76 -10.69 -2.44 4.64
C TYR A 76 -12.17 -2.56 5.01
N ALA A 77 -13.09 -2.63 4.05
CA ALA A 77 -14.51 -2.93 4.28
C ALA A 77 -14.79 -4.29 4.96
N SER A 78 -13.77 -5.14 5.09
CA SER A 78 -13.86 -6.44 5.76
C SER A 78 -13.55 -6.39 7.27
N PHE A 79 -13.16 -5.24 7.80
CA PHE A 79 -12.95 -5.03 9.23
C PHE A 79 -14.32 -4.80 9.88
N GLU A 80 -14.61 -5.54 10.95
CA GLU A 80 -15.94 -5.53 11.59
C GLU A 80 -16.15 -4.30 12.49
N ASP A 81 -15.06 -3.78 13.06
CA ASP A 81 -15.02 -2.61 13.94
C ASP A 81 -14.16 -1.48 13.31
N GLU A 82 -13.75 -0.51 14.13
CA GLU A 82 -12.76 0.49 13.76
C GLU A 82 -11.46 -0.17 13.23
N ILE A 83 -11.05 0.21 12.02
CA ILE A 83 -9.93 -0.43 11.29
C ILE A 83 -8.67 -0.50 12.17
N ALA A 84 -8.33 0.58 12.87
CA ALA A 84 -7.22 0.64 13.81
C ALA A 84 -7.65 1.35 15.10
N LYS A 85 -8.15 0.57 16.06
CA LYS A 85 -8.66 1.08 17.33
C LYS A 85 -7.54 1.35 18.32
N VAL A 86 -7.64 2.45 19.07
CA VAL A 86 -6.78 2.71 20.23
C VAL A 86 -7.61 2.56 21.50
N SER A 87 -7.25 1.60 22.34
CA SER A 87 -7.85 1.45 23.68
C SER A 87 -6.91 1.96 24.76
N TYR A 88 -7.50 2.43 25.86
CA TYR A 88 -6.78 2.87 27.05
C TYR A 88 -7.24 2.03 28.25
N GLN A 89 -6.27 1.49 28.98
CA GLN A 89 -6.52 0.90 30.29
C GLN A 89 -5.59 1.51 31.34
N LYS A 90 -4.35 1.03 31.38
CA LYS A 90 -3.23 1.64 32.12
C LYS A 90 -2.24 2.35 31.19
N ASP A 91 -2.24 1.92 29.94
CA ASP A 91 -1.45 2.44 28.81
C ASP A 91 -2.33 2.44 27.56
N PHE A 92 -1.79 3.00 26.46
CA PHE A 92 -2.42 2.96 25.15
C PHE A 92 -2.07 1.68 24.39
N TYR A 93 -3.07 1.04 23.83
CA TYR A 93 -2.93 -0.16 23.02
C TYR A 93 -3.52 0.10 21.63
N LEU A 94 -2.69 -0.05 20.60
CA LEU A 94 -3.14 -0.05 19.21
C LEU A 94 -3.60 -1.47 18.85
N GLU A 95 -4.90 -1.66 18.76
CA GLU A 95 -5.54 -2.93 18.49
C GLU A 95 -5.56 -3.21 16.98
N LEU A 96 -4.63 -4.05 16.52
CA LEU A 96 -4.47 -4.42 15.10
C LEU A 96 -5.05 -5.81 14.79
N TYR A 97 -6.09 -6.25 15.50
CA TYR A 97 -6.64 -7.62 15.39
C TYR A 97 -8.14 -7.64 15.08
N HIS A 98 -8.71 -6.53 14.62
CA HIS A 98 -10.14 -6.44 14.24
C HIS A 98 -10.43 -6.84 12.79
N GLY A 99 -9.43 -7.41 12.11
CA GLY A 99 -9.56 -8.01 10.80
C GLY A 99 -9.99 -9.48 10.85
N ARG A 100 -10.24 -10.06 9.68
CA ARG A 100 -10.81 -11.41 9.49
C ARG A 100 -10.03 -12.55 10.13
N THR A 101 -8.71 -12.40 10.34
CA THR A 101 -7.85 -13.45 10.92
C THR A 101 -7.43 -13.13 12.35
N SER A 102 -7.97 -12.05 12.92
CA SER A 102 -7.63 -11.54 14.24
C SER A 102 -6.13 -11.30 14.43
N ALA A 103 -5.45 -10.81 13.39
CA ALA A 103 -4.02 -10.56 13.42
C ALA A 103 -3.65 -9.32 12.59
N PHE A 104 -2.58 -8.64 13.00
CA PHE A 104 -2.08 -7.42 12.34
C PHE A 104 -1.74 -7.62 10.85
N LYS A 105 -1.52 -8.86 10.42
CA LYS A 105 -1.25 -9.20 9.03
C LYS A 105 -2.43 -8.85 8.11
N ASP A 106 -3.64 -8.75 8.63
CA ASP A 106 -4.84 -8.39 7.85
C ASP A 106 -4.71 -7.02 7.18
N PHE A 107 -4.00 -6.06 7.80
CA PHE A 107 -3.80 -4.74 7.23
C PHE A 107 -3.05 -4.78 5.89
N ALA A 108 -1.99 -5.59 5.82
CA ALA A 108 -1.22 -5.76 4.60
C ALA A 108 -1.90 -6.75 3.65
N LEU A 109 -2.40 -7.89 4.17
CA LEU A 109 -2.88 -9.00 3.37
C LEU A 109 -4.31 -8.80 2.82
N CYS A 110 -5.11 -7.88 3.36
CA CYS A 110 -6.35 -7.47 2.71
C CYS A 110 -6.08 -6.53 1.52
N LEU A 111 -5.08 -5.65 1.64
CA LEU A 111 -4.76 -4.65 0.60
C LEU A 111 -3.90 -5.22 -0.54
N LEU A 112 -2.85 -5.97 -0.20
CA LEU A 112 -1.86 -6.46 -1.18
C LEU A 112 -2.47 -7.26 -2.35
N PRO A 113 -3.43 -8.18 -2.15
CA PRO A 113 -4.04 -8.90 -3.27
C PRO A 113 -4.80 -7.99 -4.24
N ASN A 114 -5.49 -6.95 -3.73
CA ASN A 114 -6.20 -5.98 -4.56
C ASN A 114 -5.21 -5.12 -5.37
N LEU A 115 -4.14 -4.63 -4.74
CA LEU A 115 -3.06 -3.91 -5.42
C LEU A 115 -2.36 -4.77 -6.48
N LEU A 116 -2.08 -6.03 -6.16
CA LEU A 116 -1.45 -6.99 -7.08
C LEU A 116 -2.32 -7.26 -8.31
N ALA A 117 -3.62 -7.47 -8.11
CA ALA A 117 -4.57 -7.68 -9.20
C ALA A 117 -4.63 -6.46 -10.13
N TYR A 118 -4.71 -5.25 -9.57
CA TYR A 118 -4.66 -4.01 -10.32
C TYR A 118 -3.35 -3.83 -11.09
N ALA A 119 -2.21 -4.03 -10.42
CA ALA A 119 -0.89 -3.88 -11.01
C ALA A 119 -0.69 -4.86 -12.18
N LYS A 120 -1.07 -6.14 -12.02
CA LYS A 120 -1.02 -7.13 -13.11
C LYS A 120 -1.86 -6.70 -14.31
N LYS A 121 -3.12 -6.29 -14.09
CA LYS A 121 -4.03 -5.88 -15.17
C LYS A 121 -3.49 -4.67 -15.94
N SER A 122 -3.01 -3.66 -15.22
CA SER A 122 -2.55 -2.39 -15.80
C SER A 122 -1.18 -2.49 -16.50
N LEU A 123 -0.35 -3.46 -16.15
CA LEU A 123 0.90 -3.75 -16.87
C LEU A 123 0.64 -4.54 -18.15
N VAL A 124 -0.35 -5.44 -18.16
CA VAL A 124 -0.76 -6.19 -19.38
C VAL A 124 -1.49 -5.31 -20.39
N SER A 125 -2.28 -4.32 -19.95
CA SER A 125 -2.96 -3.39 -20.88
C SER A 125 -1.99 -2.48 -21.64
N ARG A 126 -0.80 -2.23 -21.09
CA ARG A 126 0.27 -1.46 -21.78
C ARG A 126 1.02 -2.26 -22.84
N THR A 127 0.97 -3.59 -22.82
CA THR A 127 1.70 -4.44 -23.78
C THR A 127 0.88 -4.90 -24.98
N LYS A 128 -0.44 -4.62 -25.03
CA LYS A 128 -1.20 -4.78 -26.28
C LYS A 128 -0.90 -3.61 -27.22
N PRO A 129 -0.32 -3.85 -28.42
CA PRO A 129 -0.23 -2.80 -29.42
C PRO A 129 -1.65 -2.42 -29.83
N LEU A 130 -1.90 -1.12 -29.95
CA LEU A 130 -3.05 -0.61 -30.69
C LEU A 130 -2.86 -1.04 -32.14
N PHE A 131 -3.51 -2.13 -32.53
CA PHE A 131 -3.79 -2.47 -33.92
C PHE A 131 -5.27 -2.19 -34.18
#